data_AF-A0A923U4Z8-F1
#
_entry.id   AF-A0A923U4Z8-F1
#
_cell.length_a   1.000
_cell.length_b   1.000
_cell.length_c   1.000
_cell.angle_alpha   90.00
_cell.angle_beta   90.00
_cell.angle_gamma   90.00
#
_symmetry.space_group_name_H-M   'P 1'
#
loop_
_entity.id
_entity.type
_entity.pdbx_description
1 polymer ?
#
loop_
_entity_poly.entity_id
_entity_poly.type
_entity_poly.pdbx_seq_one_letter_code
_entity_poly.pdbx_strand_id
1 'polypeptide(L)'
;MNKQSRPTEQYIQENREAIGKQIRAFREENGFSQDELAEIMEVNRSTISKVETGKFAITIDYLVKFAWYLNFTFLLEMKKRK
;
A
#
# COMPACT_ATOMS: atom_id res chain seq x y z
N MET A 1 34.78 -7.50 0.07
CA MET A 1 33.49 -8.03 0.57
C MET A 1 32.40 -7.04 0.19
N ASN A 2 31.56 -7.39 -0.79
CA ASN A 2 30.44 -6.54 -1.22
C ASN A 2 29.44 -6.44 -0.07
N LYS A 3 29.48 -5.35 0.68
CA LYS A 3 28.39 -5.00 1.59
C LYS A 3 27.20 -4.66 0.71
N GLN A 4 26.31 -5.63 0.46
CA GLN A 4 24.98 -5.31 -0.04
C GLN A 4 24.40 -4.30 0.96
N SER A 5 24.26 -3.05 0.52
CA SER A 5 23.72 -1.97 1.34
C SER A 5 22.27 -2.34 1.69
N ARG A 6 21.99 -2.47 2.99
CA ARG A 6 20.62 -2.66 3.45
C ARG A 6 19.82 -1.41 3.07
N PRO A 7 18.54 -1.55 2.67
CA PRO A 7 17.68 -0.39 2.47
C PRO A 7 17.60 0.42 3.77
N THR A 8 17.64 1.75 3.65
CA THR A 8 17.46 2.66 4.78
C THR A 8 16.00 2.66 5.23
N GLU A 9 15.75 3.02 6.49
CA GLU A 9 14.37 3.22 6.98
C GLU A 9 13.62 4.25 6.15
N GLN A 10 14.29 5.35 5.78
CA GLN A 10 13.75 6.36 4.90
C GLN A 10 13.32 5.77 3.54
N TYR A 11 14.17 4.95 2.90
CA TYR A 11 13.81 4.31 1.63
C TYR A 11 12.58 3.42 1.77
N ILE A 12 12.49 2.63 2.86
CA ILE A 12 11.31 1.78 3.12
C ILE A 12 10.06 2.65 3.30
N GLN A 13 10.18 3.75 4.05
CA GLN A 13 9.08 4.67 4.34
C GLN A 13 8.57 5.35 3.06
N GLU A 14 9.46 5.85 2.20
CA GLU A 14 9.11 6.47 0.91
C GLU A 14 8.35 5.49 0.00
N ASN A 15 8.75 4.22 -0.05
CA ASN A 15 8.05 3.20 -0.84
C ASN A 15 6.67 2.86 -0.24
N ARG A 16 6.54 2.80 1.09
CA ARG A 16 5.24 2.61 1.76
C ARG A 16 4.28 3.76 1.47
N GLU A 17 4.75 5.00 1.53
CA GLU A 17 3.95 6.17 1.20
C GLU A 17 3.53 6.20 -0.27
N ALA A 18 4.41 5.80 -1.19
CA ALA A 18 4.07 5.69 -2.60
C ALA A 18 2.96 4.67 -2.85
N ILE A 19 3.06 3.47 -2.25
CA ILE A 19 2.03 2.44 -2.34
C ILE A 19 0.73 2.92 -1.70
N GLY A 20 0.79 3.51 -0.50
CA GLY A 20 -0.38 4.04 0.20
C GLY A 20 -1.13 5.11 -0.59
N LYS A 21 -0.41 6.00 -1.27
CA LYS A 21 -0.99 7.01 -2.16
C LYS A 21 -1.72 6.38 -3.35
N GLN A 22 -1.20 5.29 -3.93
CA GLN A 22 -1.89 4.58 -5.01
C GLN A 22 -3.16 3.88 -4.51
N ILE A 23 -3.10 3.19 -3.36
CA ILE A 23 -4.30 2.58 -2.74
C ILE A 23 -5.38 3.64 -2.49
N ARG A 24 -4.99 4.81 -2.00
CA ARG A 24 -5.90 5.95 -1.82
C ARG A 24 -6.56 6.37 -3.14
N ALA A 25 -5.77 6.51 -4.20
CA ALA A 25 -6.29 6.90 -5.51
C ALA A 25 -7.31 5.88 -6.02
N PHE A 26 -7.00 4.57 -5.95
CA PHE A 26 -7.95 3.52 -6.33
C PHE A 26 -9.22 3.54 -5.48
N ARG A 27 -9.11 3.80 -4.17
CA ARG A 27 -10.29 3.96 -3.30
C ARG A 27 -11.18 5.11 -3.78
N GLU A 28 -10.59 6.27 -4.05
CA GLU A 28 -11.30 7.46 -4.51
C GLU A 28 -11.92 7.27 -5.91
N GLU A 29 -11.23 6.56 -6.82
CA GLU A 29 -11.76 6.19 -8.15
C GLU A 29 -12.96 5.25 -8.08
N ASN A 30 -12.99 4.35 -7.09
CA ASN A 30 -14.16 3.50 -6.82
C ASN A 30 -15.27 4.23 -6.05
N GLY A 31 -15.08 5.49 -5.67
CA GLY A 31 -16.09 6.30 -4.98
C GLY A 31 -16.26 5.98 -3.50
N PHE A 32 -15.35 5.20 -2.89
CA PHE A 32 -15.44 4.86 -1.48
C PHE A 32 -14.81 5.94 -0.58
N SER A 33 -15.48 6.27 0.52
CA SER A 33 -14.86 6.89 1.69
C SER A 33 -13.97 5.90 2.44
N GLN A 34 -13.12 6.41 3.35
CA GLN A 34 -12.30 5.54 4.19
C GLN A 34 -13.14 4.69 5.15
N ASP A 35 -14.30 5.18 5.57
CA ASP A 35 -15.22 4.45 6.45
C ASP A 35 -15.93 3.31 5.70
N GLU A 36 -16.42 3.56 4.49
CA GLU A 36 -17.03 2.52 3.64
C GLU A 36 -16.04 1.42 3.28
N LEU A 37 -14.81 1.78 2.90
CA LEU A 37 -13.78 0.78 2.62
C LEU A 37 -13.43 -0.03 3.89
N ALA A 38 -13.39 0.63 5.05
CA ALA A 38 -13.10 -0.03 6.32
C ALA A 38 -14.20 -1.03 6.69
N GLU A 39 -15.47 -0.67 6.46
CA GLU A 39 -16.63 -1.53 6.69
C GLU A 39 -16.57 -2.79 5.81
N ILE A 40 -16.39 -2.65 4.50
CA ILE A 40 -16.35 -3.82 3.60
C ILE A 40 -15.12 -4.70 3.80
N MET A 41 -14.01 -4.13 4.30
CA MET A 41 -12.79 -4.86 4.64
C MET A 41 -12.79 -5.43 6.08
N GLU A 42 -13.84 -5.16 6.86
CA GLU A 42 -13.97 -5.54 8.29
C GLU A 42 -12.78 -5.06 9.14
N VAL A 43 -12.35 -3.81 8.94
CA VAL A 43 -11.27 -3.18 9.70
C VAL A 43 -11.66 -1.81 10.23
N ASN A 44 -10.82 -1.25 11.09
CA ASN A 44 -10.99 0.11 11.56
C ASN A 44 -10.64 1.11 10.44
N ARG A 45 -11.40 2.21 10.32
CA ARG A 45 -11.05 3.34 9.45
C ARG A 45 -9.64 3.90 9.70
N SER A 46 -9.15 3.81 10.93
CA SER A 46 -7.76 4.17 11.25
C SER A 46 -6.72 3.28 10.57
N THR A 47 -7.04 2.00 10.29
CA THR A 47 -6.18 1.09 9.52
C THR A 47 -6.07 1.58 8.08
N ILE A 48 -7.20 1.88 7.43
CA ILE A 48 -7.22 2.44 6.06
C ILE A 48 -6.37 3.71 5.99
N SER A 49 -6.59 4.65 6.91
CA SER A 49 -5.82 5.90 6.96
C SER A 49 -4.32 5.68 7.17
N LYS A 50 -3.91 4.74 8.03
CA LYS A 50 -2.49 4.46 8.27
C LYS A 50 -1.84 3.76 7.08
N VAL A 51 -2.56 2.91 6.34
CA VAL A 51 -2.09 2.30 5.09
C VAL A 51 -1.88 3.37 4.03
N GLU A 52 -2.88 4.23 3.80
CA GLU A 52 -2.82 5.29 2.78
C GLU A 52 -1.72 6.33 3.05
N THR A 53 -1.34 6.51 4.31
CA THR A 53 -0.26 7.42 4.73
C THR A 53 1.10 6.73 4.89
N GLY A 54 1.21 5.44 4.57
CA GLY A 54 2.46 4.68 4.71
C GLY A 54 2.93 4.48 6.16
N LYS A 55 2.10 4.83 7.16
CA LYS A 55 2.41 4.70 8.60
C LYS A 55 2.21 3.28 9.13
N PHE A 56 1.57 2.41 8.35
CA PHE A 56 1.39 1.00 8.68
C PHE A 56 2.18 0.11 7.73
N ALA A 57 2.90 -0.86 8.29
CA ALA A 57 3.52 -1.93 7.53
C ALA A 57 2.44 -2.91 7.08
N ILE A 58 1.85 -2.65 5.92
CA ILE A 58 0.87 -3.53 5.30
C ILE A 58 1.49 -4.90 4.99
N THR A 59 0.76 -5.98 5.31
CA THR A 59 1.14 -7.34 4.89
C THR A 59 0.65 -7.61 3.47
N ILE A 60 1.20 -8.63 2.83
CA ILE A 60 0.79 -9.02 1.47
C ILE A 60 -0.70 -9.40 1.43
N ASP A 61 -1.21 -10.12 2.44
CA ASP A 61 -2.62 -10.51 2.52
C ASP A 61 -3.56 -9.30 2.51
N TYR A 62 -3.18 -8.24 3.24
CA TYR A 62 -3.94 -6.99 3.19
C TYR A 62 -3.86 -6.32 1.83
N LEU A 63 -2.69 -6.30 1.19
CA LEU A 63 -2.54 -5.75 -0.17
C LEU A 63 -3.42 -6.50 -1.18
N VAL A 64 -3.52 -7.83 -1.06
CA VAL A 64 -4.42 -8.66 -1.87
C VAL A 64 -5.88 -8.33 -1.58
N LYS A 65 -6.27 -8.11 -0.32
CA LYS A 65 -7.62 -7.63 0.01
C LYS A 65 -7.91 -6.29 -0.64
N PHE A 66 -7.02 -5.30 -0.50
CA PHE A 66 -7.19 -4.00 -1.18
C PHE A 66 -7.34 -4.17 -2.69
N ALA A 67 -6.51 -5.00 -3.32
CA ALA A 67 -6.59 -5.29 -4.74
C ALA A 67 -7.96 -5.86 -5.15
N TRP A 68 -8.52 -6.76 -4.32
CA TRP A 68 -9.85 -7.33 -4.54
C TRP A 68 -10.98 -6.31 -4.39
N TYR A 69 -11.02 -5.56 -3.29
CA TYR A 69 -12.10 -4.60 -3.00
C TYR A 69 -12.05 -3.35 -3.89
N LEU A 70 -10.87 -2.94 -4.35
CA LEU A 70 -10.66 -1.73 -5.14
C LEU A 70 -10.41 -2.02 -6.63
N ASN A 71 -10.55 -3.28 -7.06
CA ASN A 71 -10.42 -3.71 -8.45
C ASN A 71 -9.11 -3.26 -9.13
N PHE A 72 -7.96 -3.50 -8.47
CA PHE A 72 -6.64 -3.29 -9.07
C PHE A 72 -5.79 -4.57 -9.01
N THR A 73 -4.71 -4.60 -9.78
CA THR A 73 -3.67 -5.65 -9.70
C THR A 73 -2.32 -5.00 -9.42
N PHE A 74 -1.44 -5.68 -8.69
CA PHE A 74 -0.06 -5.24 -8.48
C PHE A 74 0.92 -6.25 -9.10
N LEU A 75 2.02 -5.74 -9.65
CA LEU A 75 3.05 -6.54 -10.31
C LEU A 75 4.42 -6.18 -9.74
N LEU A 76 5.29 -7.19 -9.64
CA LEU A 76 6.69 -7.00 -9.27
C LEU A 76 7.53 -6.95 -10.54
N GLU A 77 8.27 -5.85 -10.70
CA GLU A 77 9.12 -5.64 -11.87
C GLU A 77 10.59 -5.55 -11.49
N MET A 78 11.45 -6.12 -12.33
CA MET A 78 12.89 -5.99 -12.16
C MET A 78 13.35 -4.60 -12.58
N LYS A 79 14.14 -3.94 -11.73
CA LYS A 79 14.86 -2.73 -12.14
C LYS A 79 15.75 -3.06 -13.34
N LYS A 80 15.55 -2.36 -14.46
CA LYS A 80 16.44 -2.47 -15.62
C LYS A 80 17.85 -2.09 -15.16
N ARG A 81 18.82 -2.98 -15.40
CA ARG A 81 20.24 -2.63 -15.24
C ARG A 81 20.54 -1.58 -16.31
N LYS A 82 21.00 -0.40 -15.89
CA LYS A 82 21.64 0.55 -16.81
C LYS A 82 22.97 -0.04 -17.28
#